data_AF-A0A3D0IH72-F1
#
_entry.id   AF-A0A3D0IH72-F1
#
_cell.length_a   1.000
_cell.length_b   1.000
_cell.length_c   1.000
_cell.angle_alpha   90.00
_cell.angle_beta   90.00
_cell.angle_gamma   90.00
#
_symmetry.space_group_name_H-M   'P 1'
#
loop_
_entity.id
_entity.type
_entity.pdbx_description
1 polymer ?
#
loop_
_entity_poly.entity_id
_entity_poly.type
_entity_poly.pdbx_seq_one_letter_code
_entity_poly.pdbx_strand_id
1 'polypeptide(L)'
;EFRYVVPDFRLNKDLSSLKALAPEKRAKVEFLCNECCWFDCFDRRNCYENVSRKSLGEDVDDHVCVSPSAARGYRFSDAMENPGFIGIDDIQNTYLPFGFSHFKIEGRSLGSAVVLEFLLYYMTKPEYQLKVREAIYLDSSLDLF
;
A
#
# COMPACT_ATOMS: atom_id res chain seq x y z
N GLU A 1 8.56 20.85 11.46
CA GLU A 1 8.96 20.04 10.29
C GLU A 1 8.31 18.66 10.37
N PHE A 2 8.01 18.03 9.22
CA PHE A 2 7.56 16.63 9.17
C PHE A 2 8.76 15.67 9.30
N ARG A 3 8.56 14.56 10.03
CA ARG A 3 9.56 13.48 10.19
C ARG A 3 9.61 12.58 8.97
N TYR A 4 8.44 12.26 8.41
CA TYR A 4 8.28 11.49 7.19
C TYR A 4 7.29 12.19 6.27
N VAL A 5 7.43 11.96 4.96
CA VAL A 5 6.53 12.44 3.92
C VAL A 5 6.19 11.25 3.04
N VAL A 6 4.89 11.05 2.82
CA VAL A 6 4.36 10.03 1.92
C VAL A 6 3.97 10.72 0.62
N PRO A 7 4.75 10.59 -0.46
CA PRO A 7 4.36 11.13 -1.75
C PRO A 7 3.10 10.45 -2.27
N ASP A 8 2.42 11.10 -3.21
CA ASP A 8 1.39 10.44 -4.00
C ASP A 8 2.00 9.22 -4.70
N PHE A 9 1.35 8.05 -4.59
CA PHE A 9 1.89 6.79 -5.11
C PHE A 9 2.13 6.82 -6.63
N ARG A 10 1.50 7.76 -7.37
CA ARG A 10 1.79 7.99 -8.79
C ARG A 10 3.24 8.42 -9.04
N LEU A 11 3.89 8.98 -8.02
CA LEU A 11 5.30 9.40 -8.07
C LEU A 11 6.27 8.27 -7.72
N ASN A 12 5.78 7.09 -7.31
CA ASN A 12 6.64 5.99 -6.89
C ASN A 12 7.69 5.65 -7.96
N LYS A 13 7.30 5.62 -9.24
CA LYS A 13 8.20 5.29 -10.35
C LYS A 13 8.87 6.49 -11.03
N ASP A 14 8.68 7.72 -10.54
CA ASP A 14 9.43 8.88 -11.03
C ASP A 14 10.83 8.94 -10.41
N LEU A 15 11.66 7.98 -10.83
CA LEU A 15 13.03 7.83 -10.34
C LEU A 15 13.89 9.06 -10.62
N SER A 16 13.55 9.86 -11.64
CA SER A 16 14.29 11.07 -11.99
C SER A 16 14.12 12.14 -10.91
N SER A 17 12.89 12.47 -10.55
CA SER A 17 12.57 13.41 -9.49
C SER A 17 13.01 12.90 -8.12
N LEU A 18 12.84 11.60 -7.86
CA LEU A 18 13.25 10.97 -6.61
C LEU A 18 14.76 11.03 -6.38
N LYS A 19 15.57 10.81 -7.42
CA LYS A 19 17.04 10.92 -7.34
C LYS A 19 17.52 12.36 -7.21
N ALA A 20 16.76 13.31 -7.74
CA ALA A 20 17.06 14.74 -7.63
C ALA A 20 16.83 15.29 -6.20
N LEU A 21 16.14 14.54 -5.32
CA LEU A 21 16.00 14.92 -3.92
C LEU A 21 17.36 14.94 -3.22
N ALA A 22 17.57 16.01 -2.45
CA ALA A 22 18.69 16.11 -1.52
C ALA A 22 18.63 14.98 -0.47
N PRO A 23 19.78 14.47 0.01
CA PRO A 23 19.84 13.30 0.89
C PRO A 23 18.94 13.40 2.12
N GLU A 24 18.86 14.58 2.75
CA GLU A 24 18.04 14.84 3.93
C GLU A 24 16.53 14.76 3.66
N LYS A 25 16.09 15.11 2.44
CA LYS A 25 14.69 14.94 2.02
C LYS A 25 14.41 13.48 1.67
N ARG A 26 15.37 12.83 1.01
CA ARG A 26 15.28 11.42 0.62
C ARG A 26 15.09 10.51 1.84
N ALA A 27 15.83 10.77 2.92
CA ALA A 27 15.72 10.04 4.18
C ALA A 27 14.35 10.17 4.87
N LYS A 28 13.52 11.13 4.46
CA LYS A 28 12.16 11.33 4.99
C LYS A 28 11.07 10.71 4.12
N VAL A 29 11.39 10.25 2.91
CA VAL A 29 10.38 9.68 2.00
C VAL A 29 9.96 8.29 2.48
N GLU A 30 8.66 8.09 2.61
CA GLU A 30 8.03 6.80 2.91
C GLU A 30 7.04 6.45 1.79
N PHE A 31 7.28 5.36 1.07
CA PHE A 31 6.43 4.96 -0.05
C PHE A 31 5.24 4.11 0.38
N LEU A 32 4.08 4.32 -0.26
CA LEU A 32 2.96 3.37 -0.22
C LEU A 32 3.15 2.35 -1.34
N CYS A 33 3.37 1.08 -1.01
CA CYS A 33 3.86 0.08 -1.96
C CYS A 33 2.77 -0.58 -2.82
N ASN A 34 1.59 -0.81 -2.25
CA ASN A 34 0.57 -1.70 -2.81
C ASN A 34 -0.79 -1.03 -2.96
N GLU A 35 -0.82 0.26 -3.29
CA GLU A 35 -2.06 0.98 -3.54
C GLU A 35 -2.87 0.33 -4.67
N CYS A 36 -4.16 0.06 -4.42
CA CYS A 36 -5.05 -0.54 -5.43
C CYS A 36 -6.00 0.45 -6.11
N CYS A 37 -6.00 1.73 -5.71
CA CYS A 37 -6.80 2.76 -6.36
C CYS A 37 -6.46 2.86 -7.85
N TRP A 38 -7.46 3.20 -8.67
CA TRP A 38 -7.26 3.50 -10.08
C TRP A 38 -6.19 4.59 -10.22
N PHE A 39 -5.13 4.30 -10.98
CA PHE A 39 -3.91 5.12 -11.05
C PHE A 39 -4.21 6.58 -11.38
N ASP A 40 -5.08 6.83 -12.35
CA ASP A 40 -5.46 8.18 -12.78
C ASP A 40 -6.82 8.64 -12.21
N CYS A 41 -7.23 8.10 -11.06
CA CYS A 41 -8.49 8.48 -10.43
C CYS A 41 -8.55 10.00 -10.16
N PHE A 42 -9.44 10.68 -10.88
CA PHE A 42 -9.69 12.11 -10.73
C PHE A 42 -10.47 12.46 -9.45
N ASP A 43 -11.10 11.47 -8.82
CA ASP A 43 -12.01 11.64 -7.68
C ASP A 43 -11.39 11.21 -6.33
N ARG A 44 -10.10 10.83 -6.34
CA ARG A 44 -9.39 10.28 -5.16
C ARG A 44 -9.48 11.19 -3.93
N ARG A 45 -9.47 12.51 -4.15
CA ARG A 45 -9.62 13.49 -3.06
C ARG A 45 -10.92 13.30 -2.29
N ASN A 46 -12.05 13.16 -2.99
CA ASN A 46 -13.35 13.02 -2.35
C ASN A 46 -13.46 11.67 -1.61
N CYS A 47 -12.90 10.61 -2.19
CA CYS A 47 -12.76 9.32 -1.54
C CYS A 47 -12.00 9.42 -0.20
N TYR A 48 -10.81 10.03 -0.20
CA TYR A 48 -10.02 10.18 1.04
C TYR A 48 -10.62 11.17 2.03
N GLU A 49 -11.35 12.20 1.59
CA GLU A 49 -12.10 13.07 2.49
C GLU A 49 -13.20 12.28 3.23
N ASN A 50 -13.95 11.44 2.52
CA ASN A 50 -14.95 10.56 3.13
C ASN A 50 -14.34 9.59 4.16
N VAL A 51 -13.22 8.92 3.80
CA VAL A 51 -12.48 8.04 4.73
C VAL A 51 -11.99 8.80 5.96
N SER A 52 -11.56 10.05 5.79
CA SER A 52 -11.09 10.90 6.90
C SER A 52 -12.23 11.26 7.86
N ARG A 53 -13.38 11.69 7.33
CA ARG A 53 -14.59 11.99 8.14
C ARG A 53 -15.06 10.79 8.93
N LYS A 54 -15.13 9.61 8.31
CA LYS A 54 -15.46 8.36 9.01
C LYS A 54 -14.45 7.99 10.08
N SER A 55 -13.16 8.23 9.82
CA SER A 55 -12.10 8.01 10.83
C SER A 55 -12.23 8.95 12.04
N LEU A 56 -12.92 10.09 11.89
CA LEU A 56 -13.27 11.00 12.99
C LEU A 56 -14.58 10.61 13.70
N GLY A 57 -15.26 9.55 13.23
CA GLY A 57 -16.54 9.10 13.78
C GLY A 57 -17.74 9.88 13.26
N GLU A 58 -17.60 10.66 12.19
CA GLU A 58 -18.74 11.32 11.53
C GLU A 58 -19.63 10.27 10.85
N ASP A 59 -20.95 10.40 11.05
CA ASP A 59 -21.96 9.60 10.36
C ASP A 59 -22.22 10.21 8.98
N VAL A 60 -21.50 9.73 7.97
CA VAL A 60 -21.57 10.18 6.58
C VAL A 60 -21.72 8.98 5.65
N ASP A 61 -22.53 9.15 4.60
CA ASP A 61 -22.72 8.14 3.56
C ASP A 61 -21.40 7.72 2.92
N ASP A 62 -21.36 6.48 2.43
CA ASP A 62 -20.21 5.95 1.70
C ASP A 62 -19.96 6.71 0.40
N HIS A 63 -18.71 7.11 0.18
CA HIS A 63 -18.28 7.59 -1.12
C HIS A 63 -18.42 6.47 -2.18
N VAL A 64 -19.16 6.76 -3.26
CA VAL A 64 -19.31 5.84 -4.39
C VAL A 64 -18.08 5.94 -5.29
N CYS A 65 -17.19 4.96 -5.19
CA CYS A 65 -15.96 4.92 -5.98
C CYS A 65 -16.26 4.90 -7.49
N VAL A 66 -15.67 5.84 -8.23
CA VAL A 66 -15.81 5.98 -9.69
C VAL A 66 -14.86 5.08 -10.51
N SER A 67 -14.04 4.27 -9.85
CA SER A 67 -13.15 3.34 -10.54
C SER A 67 -13.96 2.40 -11.45
N PRO A 68 -13.53 2.14 -12.71
CA PRO A 68 -14.16 1.14 -13.56
C PRO A 68 -14.23 -0.26 -12.93
N SER A 69 -13.34 -0.54 -11.97
CA SER A 69 -13.24 -1.79 -11.23
C SER A 69 -13.80 -1.75 -9.80
N ALA A 70 -14.51 -0.68 -9.41
CA ALA A 70 -14.95 -0.44 -8.03
C ALA A 70 -15.71 -1.63 -7.40
N ALA A 71 -16.53 -2.33 -8.17
CA ALA A 71 -17.31 -3.48 -7.69
C ALA A 71 -16.46 -4.71 -7.30
N ARG A 72 -15.17 -4.77 -7.68
CA ARG A 72 -14.32 -5.95 -7.41
C ARG A 72 -13.70 -5.96 -6.02
N GLY A 73 -13.78 -4.85 -5.28
CA GLY A 73 -13.08 -4.64 -4.02
C GLY A 73 -11.55 -4.61 -4.19
N TYR A 74 -10.83 -4.57 -3.08
CA TYR A 74 -9.37 -4.67 -3.09
C TYR A 74 -8.95 -6.08 -3.52
N ARG A 75 -8.06 -6.18 -4.52
CA ARG A 75 -7.39 -7.43 -4.92
C ARG A 75 -5.90 -7.18 -5.01
N PHE A 76 -5.10 -7.98 -4.31
CA PHE A 76 -3.66 -7.77 -4.28
C PHE A 76 -3.02 -7.96 -5.67
N SER A 77 -3.52 -8.91 -6.45
CA SER A 77 -3.11 -9.10 -7.84
C SER A 77 -3.36 -7.86 -8.71
N ASP A 78 -4.48 -7.15 -8.50
CA ASP A 78 -4.76 -5.93 -9.26
C ASP A 78 -3.83 -4.79 -8.83
N ALA A 79 -3.51 -4.71 -7.53
CA ALA A 79 -2.54 -3.75 -7.00
C ALA A 79 -1.13 -4.00 -7.55
N MET A 80 -0.74 -5.26 -7.79
CA MET A 80 0.57 -5.61 -8.39
C MET A 80 0.71 -5.11 -9.83
N GLU A 81 -0.39 -4.99 -10.57
CA GLU A 81 -0.41 -4.44 -11.94
C GLU A 81 -0.49 -2.90 -11.97
N ASN A 82 -0.62 -2.26 -10.81
CA ASN A 82 -0.68 -0.80 -10.71
C ASN A 82 0.67 -0.20 -11.14
N PRO A 83 0.73 0.83 -12.00
CA PRO A 83 1.99 1.45 -12.39
C PRO A 83 2.79 2.03 -11.20
N GLY A 84 2.13 2.38 -10.10
CA GLY A 84 2.76 2.84 -8.87
C GLY A 84 3.22 1.71 -7.94
N PHE A 85 2.98 0.43 -8.27
CA PHE A 85 3.32 -0.69 -7.40
C PHE A 85 4.82 -0.77 -7.12
N ILE A 86 5.17 -1.06 -5.87
CA ILE A 86 6.55 -1.31 -5.44
C ILE A 86 6.63 -2.73 -4.89
N GLY A 87 7.26 -3.61 -5.66
CA GLY A 87 7.50 -5.00 -5.26
C GLY A 87 8.77 -5.16 -4.41
N ILE A 88 9.00 -6.36 -3.90
CA ILE A 88 10.20 -6.69 -3.10
C ILE A 88 11.48 -6.47 -3.92
N ASP A 89 11.45 -6.86 -5.20
CA ASP A 89 12.58 -6.69 -6.12
C ASP A 89 12.91 -5.21 -6.32
N ASP A 90 11.90 -4.37 -6.55
CA ASP A 90 12.08 -2.93 -6.64
C ASP A 90 12.71 -2.35 -5.35
N ILE A 91 12.22 -2.77 -4.18
CA ILE A 91 12.75 -2.32 -2.88
C ILE A 91 14.24 -2.66 -2.80
N GLN A 92 14.59 -3.92 -3.05
CA GLN A 92 15.95 -4.44 -2.87
C GLN A 92 16.94 -3.90 -3.90
N ASN A 93 16.52 -3.85 -5.17
CA ASN A 93 17.43 -3.63 -6.28
C ASN A 93 17.35 -2.21 -6.86
N THR A 94 16.33 -1.43 -6.50
CA THR A 94 16.15 -0.04 -6.98
C THR A 94 16.16 0.97 -5.83
N TYR A 95 15.23 0.86 -4.88
CA TYR A 95 15.02 1.93 -3.88
C TYR A 95 16.05 1.93 -2.75
N LEU A 96 16.38 0.77 -2.16
CA LEU A 96 17.42 0.67 -1.13
C LEU A 96 18.78 1.18 -1.63
N PRO A 97 19.28 0.80 -2.83
CA PRO A 97 20.53 1.35 -3.37
C PRO A 97 20.52 2.85 -3.60
N PHE A 98 19.34 3.46 -3.83
CA PHE A 98 19.21 4.91 -3.97
C PHE A 98 19.10 5.65 -2.62
N GLY A 99 19.11 4.93 -1.49
CA GLY A 99 19.09 5.49 -0.14
C GLY A 99 17.69 5.72 0.43
N PHE A 100 16.65 5.13 -0.16
CA PHE A 100 15.32 5.09 0.43
C PHE A 100 15.20 3.88 1.34
N SER A 101 14.56 4.03 2.51
CA SER A 101 14.47 2.93 3.49
C SER A 101 13.12 2.83 4.21
N HIS A 102 12.14 3.65 3.84
CA HIS A 102 10.82 3.66 4.47
C HIS A 102 9.74 3.27 3.47
N PHE A 103 8.98 2.25 3.82
CA PHE A 103 7.95 1.64 3.00
C PHE A 103 6.78 1.30 3.90
N LYS A 104 5.56 1.63 3.47
CA LYS A 104 4.32 1.26 4.14
C LYS A 104 3.48 0.40 3.21
N ILE A 105 2.65 -0.41 3.84
CA ILE A 105 1.72 -1.31 3.18
C ILE A 105 0.30 -0.81 3.49
N GLU A 106 -0.56 -0.78 2.48
CA GLU A 106 -2.00 -0.55 2.64
C GLU A 106 -2.63 -1.66 3.52
N GLY A 107 -3.70 -1.36 4.25
CA GLY A 107 -4.29 -2.37 5.13
C GLY A 107 -5.43 -1.89 6.01
N ARG A 108 -5.55 -0.58 6.24
CA ARG A 108 -6.65 -0.03 7.04
C ARG A 108 -7.99 -0.41 6.40
N SER A 109 -8.91 -0.92 7.21
CA SER A 109 -10.25 -1.35 6.80
C SER A 109 -10.30 -2.52 5.80
N LEU A 110 -9.16 -3.15 5.50
CA LEU A 110 -9.11 -4.38 4.71
C LEU A 110 -9.27 -5.61 5.62
N GLY A 111 -9.85 -6.68 5.07
CA GLY A 111 -10.03 -7.94 5.78
C GLY A 111 -8.70 -8.61 6.14
N SER A 112 -8.72 -9.39 7.22
CA SER A 112 -7.57 -10.13 7.77
C SER A 112 -6.85 -11.00 6.72
N ALA A 113 -7.61 -11.69 5.87
CA ALA A 113 -7.06 -12.53 4.80
C ALA A 113 -6.22 -11.74 3.78
N VAL A 114 -6.66 -10.54 3.41
CA VAL A 114 -5.93 -9.67 2.47
C VAL A 114 -4.67 -9.13 3.12
N VAL A 115 -4.76 -8.69 4.37
CA VAL A 115 -3.59 -8.22 5.14
C VAL A 115 -2.55 -9.33 5.30
N LEU A 116 -2.99 -10.57 5.55
CA LEU A 116 -2.10 -11.72 5.62
C LEU A 116 -1.32 -11.90 4.31
N GLU A 117 -1.97 -11.81 3.15
CA GLU A 117 -1.27 -11.95 1.86
C GLU A 117 -0.19 -10.86 1.67
N PHE A 118 -0.39 -9.65 2.18
CA PHE A 118 0.66 -8.63 2.16
C PHE A 118 1.84 -8.98 3.06
N LEU A 119 1.58 -9.49 4.27
CA LEU A 119 2.64 -9.90 5.21
C LEU A 119 3.41 -11.11 4.67
N LEU A 120 2.73 -12.06 4.04
CA LEU A 120 3.37 -13.18 3.38
C LEU A 120 4.25 -12.72 2.22
N TYR A 121 3.80 -11.75 1.43
CA TYR A 121 4.60 -11.20 0.34
C TYR A 121 5.78 -10.38 0.88
N TYR A 122 5.54 -9.29 1.61
CA TYR A 122 6.59 -8.33 1.98
C TYR A 122 7.48 -8.76 3.17
N MET A 123 6.95 -9.59 4.08
CA MET A 123 7.60 -9.85 5.39
C MET A 123 8.01 -11.30 5.59
N THR A 124 7.73 -12.18 4.63
CA THR A 124 8.07 -13.60 4.71
C THR A 124 8.91 -14.01 3.52
N LYS A 125 10.03 -14.69 3.78
CA LYS A 125 10.84 -15.29 2.73
C LYS A 125 10.01 -16.31 1.93
N PRO A 126 10.09 -16.34 0.59
CA PRO A 126 9.22 -17.18 -0.25
C PRO A 126 9.16 -18.65 0.18
N GLU A 127 10.30 -19.24 0.56
CA GLU A 127 10.42 -20.63 0.99
C GLU A 127 9.75 -20.95 2.34
N TYR A 128 9.27 -19.95 3.07
CA TYR A 128 8.56 -20.09 4.35
C TYR A 128 7.09 -19.66 4.30
N GLN A 129 6.59 -19.12 3.19
CA GLN A 129 5.22 -18.58 3.13
C GLN A 129 4.15 -19.62 3.46
N LEU A 130 4.30 -20.86 2.98
CA LEU A 130 3.36 -21.94 3.32
C LEU A 130 3.35 -22.22 4.83
N LYS A 131 4.52 -22.32 5.46
CA LYS A 131 4.66 -22.61 6.89
C LYS A 131 4.09 -21.50 7.76
N VAL A 132 4.32 -20.23 7.37
CA VAL A 132 3.76 -19.07 8.08
C VAL A 132 2.23 -19.06 7.94
N ARG A 133 1.72 -19.31 6.74
CA ARG A 133 0.29 -19.41 6.47
C ARG A 133 -0.37 -20.51 7.32
N GLU A 134 0.22 -21.71 7.36
CA GLU A 134 -0.26 -22.82 8.19
C GLU A 134 -0.26 -22.49 9.68
N ALA A 135 0.81 -21.85 10.18
CA ALA A 135 0.91 -21.46 11.59
C ALA A 135 -0.22 -20.50 12.01
N ILE A 136 -0.65 -19.60 11.13
CA ILE A 136 -1.72 -18.64 11.41
C ILE A 136 -3.11 -19.31 11.36
N TYR A 137 -3.33 -20.22 10.40
CA TYR A 137 -4.60 -20.97 10.32
C TYR A 137 -4.82 -21.86 11.55
N LEU A 138 -3.76 -22.51 12.04
CA LEU A 138 -3.84 -23.42 13.19
C LEU A 138 -4.04 -22.70 14.53
N ASP A 139 -3.73 -21.40 14.57
CA ASP A 139 -3.91 -20.53 15.75
C ASP A 139 -5.31 -19.91 15.83
N SER A 140 -6.18 -20.16 14.83
CA SER A 140 -7.54 -19.58 14.75
C SER A 140 -7.58 -18.03 14.82
N SER A 141 -6.44 -17.37 14.58
CA SER A 141 -6.29 -15.92 14.63
C SER A 141 -6.76 -15.22 13.35
N LEU A 142 -7.00 -15.98 12.28
CA LEU A 142 -7.69 -15.48 11.11
C LEU A 142 -9.20 -15.62 11.29
N ASP A 143 -9.85 -14.50 11.60
CA ASP A 143 -11.30 -14.38 11.50
C ASP A 143 -11.65 -14.42 10.01
N LEU A 144 -11.94 -15.62 9.51
CA LEU A 144 -12.35 -15.89 8.13
C LEU A 144 -13.88 -15.80 7.95
N PHE A 145 -14.63 -15.53 9.02
CA PHE A 145 -16.09 -15.52 9.04
C PHE A 145 -16.67 -14.45 9.97
#